data_AF-A0A944BTP7-F1
#
_entry.id   AF-A0A944BTP7-F1
#
_cell.length_a   1.000
_cell.length_b   1.000
_cell.length_c   1.000
_cell.angle_alpha   90.00
_cell.angle_beta   90.00
_cell.angle_gamma   90.00
#
_symmetry.space_group_name_H-M   'P 1'
#
loop_
_entity.id
_entity.type
_entity.pdbx_description
1 polymer ?
#
loop_
_entity_poly.entity_id
_entity_poly.type
_entity_poly.pdbx_seq_one_letter_code
_entity_poly.pdbx_strand_id
1 'polypeptide(L)'
;ILSTVVMGFLVYIICDTIPKMISKAIPNQMARIMCFPLLVFSFILYPFVFLFRSLLKGIHKLFHVKDENILSKEDLLHQVDDAINEEDMILEETEEKPEKLFESDEKEILDRIMDFDKEKVRNYYTPLEEAVMLPLEGLTVEKINQVVKETEFSRLPIYDETKDNIIGILVLRIYFKEVMEDPHLSIPSILEPTIFLSPEEELDTAFHTLNSEKVHLGIVKEGDKVLGIITMEDILEQLVDDIAEDSSLEEEA
;
A
#
# COMPACT_ATOMS: atom_id res chain seq x y z
N ILE A 1 22.20 23.08 -48.85
CA ILE A 1 20.75 22.78 -48.72
C ILE A 1 20.50 21.28 -48.80
N LEU A 2 20.68 20.60 -49.96
CA LEU A 2 20.43 19.15 -50.06
C LEU A 2 21.26 18.32 -49.06
N SER A 3 22.56 18.60 -48.92
CA SER A 3 23.41 17.95 -47.91
C SER A 3 22.94 18.20 -46.47
N THR A 4 22.38 19.37 -46.19
CA THR A 4 21.89 19.74 -44.85
C THR A 4 20.60 18.99 -44.51
N VAL A 5 19.69 18.88 -45.47
CA VAL A 5 18.43 18.12 -45.33
C VAL A 5 18.72 16.63 -45.14
N VAL A 6 19.59 16.06 -45.98
CA VAL A 6 19.99 14.65 -45.88
C VAL A 6 20.68 14.37 -44.54
N MET A 7 21.57 15.26 -44.10
CA MET A 7 22.26 15.09 -42.82
C MET A 7 21.30 15.23 -41.64
N GLY A 8 20.37 16.19 -41.69
CA GLY A 8 19.34 16.35 -40.66
C GLY A 8 18.49 15.10 -40.49
N PHE A 9 18.04 14.51 -41.60
CA PHE A 9 17.27 13.26 -41.60
C PHE A 9 18.07 12.07 -41.05
N LEU A 10 19.35 11.94 -41.44
CA LEU A 10 20.24 10.89 -40.93
C LEU A 10 20.50 11.00 -39.42
N VAL A 11 20.76 12.23 -38.94
CA VAL A 11 20.97 12.50 -37.51
C VAL A 11 19.70 12.19 -36.72
N TYR A 12 18.53 12.59 -37.22
CA TYR A 12 17.25 12.29 -36.56
C TYR A 12 17.04 10.78 -36.37
N ILE A 13 17.25 9.98 -37.41
CA ILE A 13 17.08 8.52 -37.31
C ILE A 13 18.07 7.90 -36.31
N ILE A 14 19.35 8.28 -36.41
CA ILE A 14 20.42 7.62 -35.64
C ILE A 14 20.46 8.09 -34.17
N CYS A 15 20.18 9.37 -33.93
CA CYS A 15 20.31 9.97 -32.59
C CYS A 15 19.00 9.95 -31.80
N ASP A 16 17.84 9.92 -32.47
CA ASP A 16 16.54 10.01 -31.80
C ASP A 16 15.74 8.71 -31.97
N THR A 17 15.39 8.35 -33.21
CA THR A 17 14.46 7.24 -33.47
C THR A 17 15.00 5.87 -33.06
N ILE A 18 16.23 5.53 -33.47
CA ILE A 18 16.84 4.22 -33.17
C ILE A 18 17.07 4.05 -31.65
N PRO A 19 17.68 5.00 -30.93
CA PRO A 19 17.88 4.86 -29.48
C PRO A 19 16.58 4.71 -28.72
N LYS A 20 15.54 5.50 -29.06
CA LYS A 20 14.21 5.38 -28.43
C LYS A 20 13.59 4.00 -28.66
N MET A 21 13.67 3.48 -29.88
CA MET A 21 13.13 2.17 -30.22
C MET A 21 13.81 1.04 -29.42
N ILE A 22 15.13 1.10 -29.24
CA ILE A 22 15.87 0.10 -28.47
C ILE A 22 15.58 0.25 -26.96
N SER A 23 15.45 1.48 -26.45
CA SER A 23 15.07 1.74 -25.06
C SER A 23 13.71 1.15 -24.71
N LYS A 24 12.74 1.23 -25.64
CA LYS A 24 11.41 0.60 -25.47
C LYS A 24 11.48 -0.93 -25.58
N ALA A 25 12.27 -1.47 -26.51
CA ALA A 25 12.35 -2.91 -26.72
C ALA A 25 13.07 -3.67 -25.58
N ILE A 26 14.05 -3.05 -24.91
CA ILE A 26 14.85 -3.70 -23.85
C ILE A 26 15.16 -2.73 -22.70
N PRO A 27 14.15 -2.34 -21.89
CA PRO A 27 14.29 -1.29 -20.89
C PRO A 27 15.35 -1.61 -19.83
N ASN A 28 15.35 -2.84 -19.29
CA ASN A 28 16.25 -3.24 -18.21
C ASN A 28 17.75 -3.24 -18.59
N GLN A 29 18.07 -3.59 -19.83
CA GLN A 29 19.47 -3.57 -20.29
C GLN A 29 19.91 -2.15 -20.63
N MET A 30 19.05 -1.35 -21.25
CA MET A 30 19.35 0.05 -21.57
C MET A 30 19.49 0.89 -20.31
N ALA A 31 18.65 0.69 -19.29
CA ALA A 31 18.78 1.32 -17.98
C ALA A 31 20.13 1.00 -17.32
N ARG A 32 20.58 -0.26 -17.37
CA ARG A 32 21.89 -0.66 -16.83
C ARG A 32 23.05 0.02 -17.56
N ILE A 33 22.98 0.16 -18.87
CA ILE A 33 24.00 0.84 -19.69
C ILE A 33 23.99 2.35 -19.41
N MET A 34 22.81 2.97 -19.31
CA MET A 34 22.63 4.41 -19.10
C MET A 34 22.90 4.86 -17.66
N CYS A 35 22.83 3.95 -16.68
CA CYS A 35 23.16 4.24 -15.29
C CYS A 35 24.56 4.86 -15.12
N PHE A 36 25.56 4.33 -15.83
CA PHE A 36 26.94 4.84 -15.72
C PHE A 36 27.11 6.28 -16.24
N PRO A 37 26.71 6.65 -17.47
CA PRO A 37 26.80 8.02 -17.95
C PRO A 37 25.95 8.99 -17.12
N LEU A 38 24.77 8.56 -16.65
CA LEU A 38 23.94 9.36 -15.74
C LEU A 38 24.64 9.66 -14.41
N LEU A 39 25.34 8.68 -13.81
CA LEU A 39 26.11 8.90 -12.59
C LEU A 39 27.25 9.89 -12.78
N VAL A 40 27.97 9.81 -13.91
CA VAL A 40 29.04 10.77 -14.25
C VAL A 40 28.45 12.18 -14.40
N PHE A 41 27.33 12.30 -15.10
CA PHE A 41 26.65 13.58 -15.28
C PHE A 41 26.13 14.14 -13.94
N SER A 42 25.56 13.29 -13.10
CA SER A 42 25.11 13.63 -11.75
C SER A 42 26.26 14.11 -10.88
N PHE A 43 27.45 13.50 -10.99
CA PHE A 43 28.64 13.94 -10.26
C PHE A 43 29.12 15.32 -10.73
N ILE A 44 29.10 15.57 -12.04
CA ILE A 44 29.47 16.86 -12.64
C ILE A 44 28.48 17.97 -12.25
N LEU A 45 27.18 17.66 -12.21
CA LEU A 45 26.13 18.60 -11.81
C LEU A 45 25.98 18.75 -10.29
N TYR A 46 26.51 17.83 -9.49
CA TYR A 46 26.47 17.90 -8.02
C TYR A 46 26.87 19.27 -7.43
N PRO A 47 27.99 19.91 -7.83
CA PRO A 47 28.35 21.24 -7.31
C PRO A 47 27.29 22.32 -7.65
N PHE A 48 26.63 22.22 -8.79
CA PHE A 48 25.55 23.12 -9.18
C PHE A 48 24.30 22.89 -8.34
N VAL A 49 23.90 21.63 -8.16
CA VAL A 49 22.79 21.25 -7.28
C VAL A 49 23.04 21.70 -5.84
N PHE A 50 24.27 21.54 -5.34
CA PHE A 50 24.65 22.00 -4.00
C PHE A 50 24.54 23.52 -3.84
N LEU A 51 24.96 24.29 -4.84
CA LEU A 51 24.83 25.75 -4.86
C LEU A 51 23.35 26.17 -4.79
N PHE A 52 22.51 25.56 -5.61
CA PHE A 52 21.06 25.81 -5.60
C PHE A 52 20.43 25.42 -4.26
N ARG A 53 20.71 24.22 -3.73
CA ARG A 53 20.24 23.80 -2.40
C ARG A 53 20.67 24.75 -1.29
N SER A 54 21.89 25.29 -1.38
CA SER A 54 22.39 26.28 -0.42
C SER A 54 21.63 27.61 -0.51
N LEU A 55 21.30 28.05 -1.73
CA LEU A 55 20.48 29.24 -1.97
C LEU A 55 19.05 29.05 -1.42
N LEU A 56 18.41 27.91 -1.72
CA LEU A 56 17.09 27.55 -1.21
C LEU A 56 17.08 27.51 0.33
N LYS A 57 18.07 26.90 0.97
CA LYS A 57 18.22 26.93 2.44
C LYS A 57 18.39 28.35 2.99
N GLY A 58 19.10 29.21 2.27
CA GLY A 58 19.25 30.63 2.65
C GLY A 58 17.93 31.39 2.61
N ILE A 59 17.11 31.16 1.58
CA ILE A 59 15.76 31.73 1.44
C ILE A 59 14.84 31.17 2.54
N HIS A 60 14.86 29.86 2.77
CA HIS A 60 14.07 29.21 3.82
C HIS A 60 14.37 29.78 5.22
N LYS A 61 15.66 29.97 5.54
CA LYS A 61 16.11 30.60 6.79
C LYS A 61 15.66 32.06 6.90
N LEU A 62 15.49 32.76 5.78
CA LEU A 62 15.02 34.13 5.73
C LEU A 62 13.49 34.23 5.93
N PHE A 63 12.74 33.23 5.46
CA PHE A 63 11.26 33.24 5.46
C PHE A 63 10.59 32.34 6.52
N HIS A 64 11.34 31.58 7.34
CA HIS A 64 10.80 30.68 8.39
C HIS A 64 9.67 29.76 7.90
N VAL A 65 9.84 29.18 6.70
CA VAL A 65 8.96 28.11 6.22
C VAL A 65 9.29 26.82 7.01
N LYS A 66 8.32 25.94 7.23
CA LYS A 66 8.55 24.65 7.90
C LYS A 66 9.11 23.63 6.90
N ASP A 67 10.05 22.79 7.34
CA ASP A 67 10.82 21.84 6.53
C ASP A 67 10.00 20.69 5.88
N GLU A 68 8.67 20.66 6.08
CA GLU A 68 7.77 19.60 5.59
C GLU A 68 7.54 19.62 4.06
N ASN A 69 8.01 20.65 3.35
CA ASN A 69 7.70 20.88 1.92
C ASN A 69 8.91 20.79 0.95
N ILE A 70 10.06 20.25 1.38
CA ILE A 70 11.31 20.35 0.58
C ILE A 70 11.42 19.22 -0.47
N LEU A 71 10.64 18.16 -0.29
CA LEU A 71 10.34 17.09 -1.24
C LEU A 71 8.90 16.69 -0.93
N SER A 72 7.95 17.57 -1.29
CA SER A 72 6.54 17.24 -1.10
C SER A 72 6.25 15.99 -1.93
N LYS A 73 5.42 15.08 -1.41
CA LYS A 73 4.79 14.01 -2.20
C LYS A 73 4.24 14.56 -3.54
N GLU A 74 3.82 15.82 -3.54
CA GLU A 74 3.39 16.61 -4.69
C GLU A 74 4.48 16.83 -5.77
N ASP A 75 5.76 16.98 -5.42
CA ASP A 75 6.86 17.10 -6.39
C ASP A 75 7.18 15.74 -7.06
N LEU A 76 6.94 14.63 -6.35
CA LEU A 76 7.01 13.28 -6.93
C LEU A 76 5.80 13.02 -7.84
N LEU A 77 4.61 13.43 -7.40
CA LEU A 77 3.39 13.39 -8.22
C LEU A 77 3.55 14.24 -9.48
N HIS A 78 4.14 15.44 -9.39
CA HIS A 78 4.43 16.25 -10.57
C HIS A 78 5.46 15.60 -11.50
N GLN A 79 6.51 14.94 -10.99
CA GLN A 79 7.45 14.21 -11.86
C GLN A 79 6.82 12.97 -12.50
N VAL A 80 5.90 12.30 -11.81
CA VAL A 80 5.12 11.19 -12.35
C VAL A 80 4.11 11.71 -13.38
N ASP A 81 3.36 12.77 -13.09
CA ASP A 81 2.40 13.41 -13.99
C ASP A 81 3.07 14.10 -15.19
N ASP A 82 4.27 14.67 -15.04
CA ASP A 82 5.05 15.23 -16.14
C ASP A 82 5.57 14.11 -17.06
N ALA A 83 6.01 12.98 -16.49
CA ALA A 83 6.36 11.79 -17.28
C ALA A 83 5.14 11.19 -18.01
N ILE A 84 3.94 11.32 -17.44
CA ILE A 84 2.66 10.89 -18.03
C ILE A 84 2.21 11.86 -19.14
N ASN A 85 2.25 13.18 -18.90
CA ASN A 85 1.82 14.21 -19.84
C ASN A 85 2.74 14.33 -21.07
N GLU A 86 4.05 14.12 -20.92
CA GLU A 86 4.96 14.08 -22.08
C GLU A 86 4.64 12.90 -23.02
N GLU A 87 4.09 11.79 -22.52
CA GLU A 87 3.59 10.71 -23.38
C GLU A 87 2.20 11.01 -23.93
N ASP A 88 1.25 11.52 -23.14
CA ASP A 88 -0.11 11.86 -23.62
C ASP A 88 -0.10 12.92 -24.75
N MET A 89 0.86 13.84 -24.76
CA MET A 89 1.03 14.83 -25.86
C MET A 89 1.61 14.22 -27.15
N ILE A 90 2.27 13.06 -27.07
CA ILE A 90 2.77 12.29 -28.23
C ILE A 90 1.70 11.30 -28.75
N LEU A 91 0.70 10.98 -27.92
CA LEU A 91 -0.38 10.03 -28.23
C LEU A 91 -1.42 10.55 -29.23
N GLU A 92 -1.55 11.86 -29.44
CA GLU A 92 -2.50 12.39 -30.46
C GLU A 92 -1.98 12.28 -31.91
N GLU A 93 -0.69 12.02 -32.14
CA GLU A 93 -0.10 12.03 -33.50
C GLU A 93 0.28 10.65 -34.06
N THR A 94 0.13 9.56 -33.30
CA THR A 94 0.50 8.20 -33.79
C THR A 94 -0.52 7.14 -33.39
N GLU A 95 -1.15 6.49 -34.40
CA GLU A 95 -2.13 5.38 -34.24
C GLU A 95 -1.54 4.08 -33.64
N GLU A 96 -0.28 4.10 -33.18
CA GLU A 96 0.36 2.94 -32.56
C GLU A 96 0.32 3.11 -31.04
N LYS A 97 -0.58 2.39 -30.37
CA LYS A 97 -0.62 2.25 -28.90
C LYS A 97 0.77 1.83 -28.39
N PRO A 98 1.54 2.69 -27.70
CA PRO A 98 2.64 2.19 -26.90
C PRO A 98 2.04 1.61 -25.60
N GLU A 99 2.60 0.51 -25.10
CA GLU A 99 2.36 0.08 -23.71
C GLU A 99 2.64 1.28 -22.79
N LYS A 100 1.62 1.73 -22.06
CA LYS A 100 1.76 2.76 -21.03
C LYS A 100 2.80 2.27 -20.02
N LEU A 101 3.66 3.17 -19.53
CA LEU A 101 4.69 2.83 -18.55
C LEU A 101 4.12 2.27 -17.24
N PHE A 102 2.87 2.64 -16.94
CA PHE A 102 2.02 2.08 -15.88
C PHE A 102 0.64 1.78 -16.47
N GLU A 103 0.09 0.62 -16.13
CA GLU A 103 -1.32 0.33 -16.41
C GLU A 103 -2.22 1.26 -15.54
N SER A 104 -3.48 1.49 -15.95
CA SER A 104 -4.41 2.38 -15.21
C SER A 104 -4.50 2.01 -13.73
N ASP A 105 -4.50 0.71 -13.48
CA ASP A 105 -4.70 0.08 -12.20
C ASP A 105 -3.47 0.28 -11.28
N GLU A 106 -2.27 0.25 -11.86
CA GLU A 106 -1.02 0.52 -11.13
C GLU A 106 -0.92 1.99 -10.68
N LYS A 107 -1.45 2.91 -11.50
CA LYS A 107 -1.52 4.34 -11.13
C LYS A 107 -2.44 4.55 -9.94
N GLU A 108 -3.60 3.88 -9.95
CA GLU A 108 -4.59 4.01 -8.90
C GLU A 108 -4.07 3.47 -7.55
N ILE A 109 -3.37 2.33 -7.55
CA ILE A 109 -2.69 1.83 -6.34
C ILE A 109 -1.70 2.88 -5.82
N LEU A 110 -0.90 3.47 -6.70
CA LEU A 110 0.14 4.42 -6.29
C LEU A 110 -0.47 5.64 -5.61
N ASP A 111 -1.56 6.16 -6.15
CA ASP A 111 -2.30 7.29 -5.55
C ASP A 111 -2.87 6.90 -4.19
N ARG A 112 -3.46 5.70 -4.04
CA ARG A 112 -3.97 5.18 -2.75
C ARG A 112 -2.89 5.02 -1.70
N ILE A 113 -1.74 4.44 -2.05
CA ILE A 113 -0.60 4.31 -1.14
C ILE A 113 -0.15 5.68 -0.62
N MET A 114 -0.28 6.72 -1.45
CA MET A 114 0.13 8.07 -1.09
C MET A 114 -0.83 8.77 -0.14
N ASP A 115 -2.10 8.38 -0.11
CA ASP A 115 -3.11 8.89 0.83
C ASP A 115 -3.33 7.97 2.04
N PHE A 116 -2.91 6.71 1.95
CA PHE A 116 -2.97 5.70 3.01
C PHE A 116 -2.32 6.15 4.33
N ASP A 117 -1.30 7.02 4.27
CA ASP A 117 -0.63 7.58 5.46
C ASP A 117 -1.47 8.62 6.22
N LYS A 118 -2.52 9.18 5.59
CA LYS A 118 -3.42 10.15 6.23
C LYS A 118 -4.69 9.50 6.76
N GLU A 119 -4.95 8.27 6.34
CA GLU A 119 -6.14 7.54 6.71
C GLU A 119 -6.09 7.07 8.17
N LYS A 120 -7.26 7.00 8.80
CA LYS A 120 -7.38 6.68 10.22
C LYS A 120 -8.11 5.37 10.45
N VAL A 121 -7.69 4.63 11.47
CA VAL A 121 -8.33 3.38 11.90
C VAL A 121 -9.84 3.54 12.08
N ARG A 122 -10.31 4.67 12.62
CA ARG A 122 -11.75 4.93 12.85
C ARG A 122 -12.64 4.82 11.61
N ASN A 123 -12.07 4.97 10.41
CA ASN A 123 -12.84 4.96 9.16
C ASN A 123 -13.08 3.52 8.65
N TYR A 124 -12.29 2.55 9.13
CA TYR A 124 -12.19 1.21 8.51
C TYR A 124 -12.36 0.04 9.47
N TYR A 125 -12.54 0.28 10.77
CA TYR A 125 -12.81 -0.82 11.69
C TYR A 125 -14.24 -1.35 11.51
N THR A 126 -14.39 -2.67 11.67
CA THR A 126 -15.71 -3.31 11.78
C THR A 126 -16.32 -3.00 13.15
N PRO A 127 -17.51 -2.38 13.22
CA PRO A 127 -18.16 -2.03 14.48
C PRO A 127 -18.40 -3.25 15.39
N LEU A 128 -18.36 -3.04 16.71
CA LEU A 128 -18.55 -4.11 17.71
C LEU A 128 -19.90 -4.85 17.59
N GLU A 129 -20.91 -4.20 17.03
CA GLU A 129 -22.24 -4.77 16.79
C GLU A 129 -22.22 -5.82 15.68
N GLU A 130 -21.35 -5.66 14.70
CA GLU A 130 -21.17 -6.55 13.55
C GLU A 130 -20.08 -7.61 13.82
N ALA A 131 -19.16 -7.33 14.74
CA ALA A 131 -18.11 -8.25 15.14
C ALA A 131 -18.67 -9.52 15.82
N VAL A 132 -18.34 -10.68 15.25
CA VAL A 132 -18.64 -11.98 15.86
C VAL A 132 -17.59 -12.32 16.91
N MET A 133 -18.03 -12.46 18.16
CA MET A 133 -17.18 -12.72 19.33
C MET A 133 -17.83 -13.74 20.24
N LEU A 134 -17.03 -14.45 21.04
CA LEU A 134 -17.53 -15.48 21.95
C LEU A 134 -17.27 -15.13 23.42
N PRO A 135 -18.25 -15.33 24.31
CA PRO A 135 -18.02 -15.22 25.74
C PRO A 135 -17.16 -16.38 26.24
N LEU A 136 -16.25 -16.12 27.19
CA LEU A 136 -15.51 -17.16 27.89
C LEU A 136 -16.45 -18.03 28.74
N GLU A 137 -17.46 -17.42 29.34
CA GLU A 137 -18.44 -18.13 30.16
C GLU A 137 -19.25 -19.14 29.32
N GLY A 138 -19.20 -20.41 29.73
CA GLY A 138 -19.91 -21.49 29.03
C GLY A 138 -19.34 -21.80 27.65
N LEU A 139 -18.09 -21.40 27.36
CA LEU A 139 -17.41 -21.73 26.12
C LEU A 139 -17.03 -23.21 26.10
N THR A 140 -17.63 -23.97 25.19
CA THR A 140 -17.36 -25.39 24.99
C THR A 140 -16.92 -25.67 23.56
N VAL A 141 -16.24 -26.80 23.36
CA VAL A 141 -15.82 -27.28 22.04
C VAL A 141 -17.00 -27.38 21.07
N GLU A 142 -18.17 -27.86 21.53
CA GLU A 142 -19.38 -27.94 20.71
C GLU A 142 -19.88 -26.57 20.26
N LYS A 143 -19.86 -25.57 21.17
CA LYS A 143 -20.32 -24.22 20.87
C LYS A 143 -19.39 -23.51 19.87
N ILE A 144 -18.07 -23.67 20.03
CA ILE A 144 -17.09 -23.17 19.07
C ILE A 144 -17.33 -23.83 17.70
N ASN A 145 -17.45 -25.16 17.65
CA ASN A 145 -17.70 -25.89 16.41
C ASN A 145 -19.02 -25.51 15.73
N GLN A 146 -20.04 -25.10 16.49
CA GLN A 146 -21.28 -24.59 15.91
C GLN A 146 -21.04 -23.25 15.21
N VAL A 147 -20.38 -22.31 15.89
CA VAL A 147 -20.09 -20.98 15.34
C VAL A 147 -19.19 -21.08 14.11
N VAL A 148 -18.18 -21.95 14.15
CA VAL A 148 -17.28 -22.20 13.00
C VAL A 148 -18.00 -22.83 11.81
N LYS A 149 -19.13 -23.52 12.01
CA LYS A 149 -19.96 -24.03 10.90
C LYS A 149 -20.90 -22.97 10.33
N GLU A 150 -21.28 -21.99 11.14
CA GLU A 150 -22.21 -20.92 10.79
C GLU A 150 -21.48 -19.69 10.22
N THR A 151 -20.15 -19.61 10.38
CA THR A 151 -19.34 -18.45 9.98
C THR A 151 -18.07 -18.88 9.26
N GLU A 152 -17.52 -17.99 8.44
CA GLU A 152 -16.29 -18.25 7.66
C GLU A 152 -15.03 -17.59 8.29
N PHE A 153 -15.14 -17.12 9.54
CA PHE A 153 -14.06 -16.41 10.20
C PHE A 153 -12.92 -17.33 10.65
N SER A 154 -11.67 -16.91 10.41
CA SER A 154 -10.49 -17.65 10.86
C SER A 154 -10.05 -17.32 12.30
N ARG A 155 -10.54 -16.21 12.84
CA ARG A 155 -10.14 -15.66 14.15
C ARG A 155 -11.37 -15.13 14.87
N LEU A 156 -11.52 -15.50 16.14
CA LEU A 156 -12.67 -15.14 16.97
C LEU A 156 -12.20 -14.51 18.27
N PRO A 157 -12.50 -13.22 18.52
CA PRO A 157 -12.22 -12.60 19.80
C PRO A 157 -13.01 -13.25 20.93
N ILE A 158 -12.35 -13.48 22.07
CA ILE A 158 -12.96 -14.05 23.27
C ILE A 158 -12.99 -12.98 24.37
N TYR A 159 -14.17 -12.77 24.97
CA TYR A 159 -14.37 -11.76 26.01
C TYR A 159 -14.84 -12.36 27.34
N ASP A 160 -14.55 -11.69 28.45
CA ASP A 160 -15.01 -12.07 29.79
C ASP A 160 -16.05 -11.10 30.32
N GLU A 161 -17.20 -11.60 30.76
CA GLU A 161 -18.38 -10.86 31.27
C GLU A 161 -19.00 -9.84 30.29
N THR A 162 -18.21 -8.91 29.74
CA THR A 162 -18.61 -7.83 28.84
C THR A 162 -17.79 -7.84 27.55
N LYS A 163 -18.39 -7.41 26.43
CA LYS A 163 -17.70 -7.33 25.13
C LYS A 163 -16.53 -6.33 25.12
N ASP A 164 -16.49 -5.40 26.07
CA ASP A 164 -15.37 -4.46 26.24
C ASP A 164 -14.11 -5.12 26.84
N ASN A 165 -14.26 -6.29 27.49
CA ASN A 165 -13.17 -6.98 28.17
C ASN A 165 -12.70 -8.21 27.36
N ILE A 166 -11.89 -7.95 26.33
CA ILE A 166 -11.32 -8.99 25.47
C ILE A 166 -10.08 -9.60 26.13
N ILE A 167 -10.12 -10.92 26.31
CA ILE A 167 -9.05 -11.70 26.96
C ILE A 167 -7.98 -12.12 25.94
N GLY A 168 -8.41 -12.40 24.70
CA GLY A 168 -7.53 -12.85 23.64
C GLY A 168 -8.29 -13.27 22.39
N ILE A 169 -7.56 -13.78 21.41
CA ILE A 169 -8.07 -14.17 20.11
C ILE A 169 -7.93 -15.68 19.94
N LEU A 170 -9.03 -16.35 19.59
CA LEU A 170 -9.03 -17.76 19.23
C LEU A 170 -8.72 -17.90 17.74
N VAL A 171 -7.55 -18.46 17.40
CA VAL A 171 -7.18 -18.78 16.03
C VAL A 171 -7.65 -20.21 15.69
N LEU A 172 -8.55 -20.33 14.72
CA LEU A 172 -9.19 -21.63 14.41
C LEU A 172 -8.19 -22.70 13.98
N ARG A 173 -7.13 -22.32 13.25
CA ARG A 173 -6.06 -23.25 12.86
C ARG A 173 -5.39 -23.88 14.09
N ILE A 174 -5.13 -23.10 15.14
CA ILE A 174 -4.51 -23.59 16.38
C ILE A 174 -5.53 -24.43 17.14
N TYR A 175 -6.75 -23.93 17.28
CA TYR A 175 -7.85 -24.66 17.91
C TYR A 175 -8.05 -26.06 17.32
N PHE A 176 -8.15 -26.20 16.00
CA PHE A 176 -8.33 -27.50 15.37
C PHE A 176 -7.16 -28.44 15.59
N LYS A 177 -5.92 -27.92 15.59
CA LYS A 177 -4.73 -28.72 15.86
C LYS A 177 -4.76 -29.26 17.30
N GLU A 178 -5.02 -28.41 18.27
CA GLU A 178 -4.93 -28.74 19.69
C GLU A 178 -6.11 -29.64 20.13
N VAL A 179 -7.32 -29.42 19.62
CA VAL A 179 -8.49 -30.28 19.92
C VAL A 179 -8.33 -31.69 19.36
N MET A 180 -7.60 -31.85 18.26
CA MET A 180 -7.29 -33.19 17.72
C MET A 180 -6.26 -33.94 18.57
N GLU A 181 -5.37 -33.23 19.28
CA GLU A 181 -4.37 -33.83 20.17
C GLU A 181 -4.94 -34.09 21.57
N ASP A 182 -5.72 -33.16 22.13
CA ASP A 182 -6.37 -33.28 23.44
C ASP A 182 -7.87 -32.88 23.39
N PRO A 183 -8.79 -33.86 23.47
CA PRO A 183 -10.23 -33.59 23.54
C PRO A 183 -10.69 -32.81 24.78
N HIS A 184 -9.86 -32.74 25.83
CA HIS A 184 -10.12 -32.03 27.08
C HIS A 184 -9.40 -30.69 27.17
N LEU A 185 -8.93 -30.16 26.04
CA LEU A 185 -8.22 -28.89 25.93
C LEU A 185 -8.95 -27.74 26.64
N SER A 186 -8.19 -27.00 27.43
CA SER A 186 -8.65 -25.75 28.02
C SER A 186 -8.56 -24.63 26.98
N ILE A 187 -9.69 -24.01 26.61
CA ILE A 187 -9.70 -22.93 25.60
C ILE A 187 -8.81 -21.73 25.98
N PRO A 188 -8.75 -21.28 27.24
CA PRO A 188 -7.84 -20.20 27.64
C PRO A 188 -6.36 -20.43 27.34
N SER A 189 -5.90 -21.70 27.27
CA SER A 189 -4.47 -21.98 27.04
C SER A 189 -4.03 -21.83 25.59
N ILE A 190 -4.97 -21.67 24.65
CA ILE A 190 -4.70 -21.53 23.22
C ILE A 190 -5.05 -20.15 22.66
N LEU A 191 -5.46 -19.22 23.53
CA LEU A 191 -5.72 -17.85 23.11
C LEU A 191 -4.42 -17.12 22.80
N GLU A 192 -4.37 -16.49 21.63
CA GLU A 192 -3.30 -15.58 21.28
C GLU A 192 -3.54 -14.20 21.91
N PRO A 193 -2.47 -13.47 22.24
CA PRO A 193 -2.58 -12.11 22.75
C PRO A 193 -3.23 -11.21 21.69
N THR A 194 -3.98 -10.22 22.17
CA THR A 194 -4.61 -9.22 21.31
C THR A 194 -3.82 -7.92 21.32
N ILE A 195 -3.80 -7.23 20.19
CA ILE A 195 -3.28 -5.87 20.08
C ILE A 195 -4.44 -4.89 20.17
N PHE A 196 -4.23 -3.80 20.90
CA PHE A 196 -5.19 -2.71 21.01
C PHE A 196 -4.68 -1.52 20.20
N LEU A 197 -5.55 -0.99 19.35
CA LEU A 197 -5.29 0.14 18.47
C LEU A 197 -6.19 1.31 18.85
N SER A 198 -5.70 2.53 18.64
CA SER A 198 -6.50 3.74 18.86
C SER A 198 -7.31 4.07 17.60
N PRO A 199 -8.56 4.53 17.70
CA PRO A 199 -9.33 4.98 16.53
C PRO A 199 -8.67 6.16 15.79
N GLU A 200 -7.90 6.99 16.51
CA GLU A 200 -7.22 8.16 15.95
C GLU A 200 -5.82 7.85 15.42
N GLU A 201 -5.37 6.59 15.51
CA GLU A 201 -4.12 6.12 14.92
C GLU A 201 -4.21 6.07 13.40
N GLU A 202 -3.09 6.37 12.73
CA GLU A 202 -2.95 6.25 11.29
C GLU A 202 -3.01 4.78 10.87
N LEU A 203 -3.65 4.52 9.73
CA LEU A 203 -3.88 3.17 9.22
C LEU A 203 -2.55 2.45 8.90
N ASP A 204 -1.54 3.20 8.46
CA ASP A 204 -0.18 2.70 8.22
C ASP A 204 0.51 2.20 9.49
N THR A 205 0.30 2.89 10.60
CA THR A 205 0.88 2.61 11.90
C THR A 205 0.18 1.40 12.50
N ALA A 206 -1.14 1.31 12.34
CA ALA A 206 -1.90 0.11 12.68
C ALA A 206 -1.43 -1.11 11.88
N PHE A 207 -1.25 -0.97 10.55
CA PHE A 207 -0.70 -2.02 9.70
C PHE A 207 0.68 -2.49 10.18
N HIS A 208 1.59 -1.55 10.43
CA HIS A 208 2.93 -1.86 10.89
C HIS A 208 2.94 -2.57 12.24
N THR A 209 2.08 -2.15 13.17
CA THR A 209 1.93 -2.76 14.49
C THR A 209 1.44 -4.20 14.38
N LEU A 210 0.35 -4.43 13.62
CA LEU A 210 -0.18 -5.77 13.39
C LEU A 210 0.86 -6.68 12.72
N ASN A 211 1.55 -6.17 11.71
CA ASN A 211 2.59 -6.91 10.98
C ASN A 211 3.82 -7.24 11.86
N SER A 212 4.29 -6.30 12.69
CA SER A 212 5.44 -6.53 13.57
C SER A 212 5.16 -7.57 14.64
N GLU A 213 3.95 -7.54 15.19
CA GLU A 213 3.48 -8.49 16.20
C GLU A 213 3.01 -9.82 15.58
N LYS A 214 2.98 -9.90 14.24
CA LYS A 214 2.53 -11.06 13.45
C LYS A 214 1.10 -11.49 13.79
N VAL A 215 0.25 -10.53 14.13
CA VAL A 215 -1.18 -10.71 14.36
C VAL A 215 -1.95 -10.13 13.18
N HIS A 216 -3.10 -10.71 12.86
CA HIS A 216 -3.92 -10.25 11.71
C HIS A 216 -5.22 -9.60 12.15
N LEU A 217 -5.51 -9.54 13.45
CA LEU A 217 -6.72 -8.94 14.01
C LEU A 217 -6.31 -8.08 15.21
N GLY A 218 -6.69 -6.82 15.16
CA GLY A 218 -6.55 -5.85 16.23
C GLY A 218 -7.92 -5.45 16.78
N ILE A 219 -7.93 -4.97 18.03
CA ILE A 219 -9.10 -4.46 18.70
C ILE A 219 -8.99 -2.94 18.75
N VAL A 220 -10.00 -2.24 18.25
CA VAL A 220 -10.04 -0.78 18.27
C VAL A 220 -10.70 -0.33 19.56
N LYS A 221 -9.97 0.44 20.37
CA LYS A 221 -10.39 0.84 21.71
C LYS A 221 -10.22 2.35 21.90
N GLU A 222 -11.24 3.00 22.45
CA GLU A 222 -11.16 4.38 22.92
C GLU A 222 -11.23 4.40 24.45
N GLY A 223 -10.09 4.64 25.08
CA GLY A 223 -9.96 4.55 26.54
C GLY A 223 -10.24 3.13 27.03
N ASP A 224 -11.37 2.95 27.73
CA ASP A 224 -11.82 1.65 28.24
C ASP A 224 -12.92 0.98 27.43
N LYS A 225 -13.41 1.63 26.37
CA LYS A 225 -14.51 1.12 25.55
C LYS A 225 -13.97 0.51 24.26
N VAL A 226 -14.43 -0.69 23.92
CA VAL A 226 -14.15 -1.31 22.62
C VAL A 226 -15.11 -0.73 21.59
N LEU A 227 -14.57 -0.21 20.49
CA LEU A 227 -15.36 0.31 19.37
C LEU A 227 -15.62 -0.78 18.33
N GLY A 228 -14.67 -1.68 18.14
CA GLY A 228 -14.77 -2.74 17.15
C GLY A 228 -13.46 -3.49 16.93
N ILE A 229 -13.35 -4.14 15.78
CA ILE A 229 -12.17 -4.91 15.36
C ILE A 229 -11.69 -4.42 14.01
N ILE A 230 -10.40 -4.56 13.75
CA ILE A 230 -9.80 -4.27 12.44
C ILE A 230 -8.86 -5.41 12.07
N THR A 231 -8.90 -5.82 10.81
CA THR A 231 -8.07 -6.90 10.30
C THR A 231 -7.02 -6.38 9.33
N MET A 232 -5.98 -7.19 9.10
CA MET A 232 -4.99 -6.88 8.05
C MET A 232 -5.64 -6.88 6.67
N GLU A 233 -6.65 -7.72 6.48
CA GLU A 233 -7.43 -7.80 5.26
C GLU A 233 -8.19 -6.49 5.00
N ASP A 234 -8.90 -5.93 6.00
CA ASP A 234 -9.59 -4.63 5.88
C ASP A 234 -8.63 -3.49 5.49
N ILE A 235 -7.41 -3.52 6.02
CA ILE A 235 -6.39 -2.52 5.75
C ILE A 235 -5.84 -2.64 4.32
N LEU A 236 -5.63 -3.88 3.84
CA LEU A 236 -5.12 -4.14 2.50
C LEU A 236 -6.17 -3.90 1.42
N GLU A 237 -7.45 -4.11 1.73
CA GLU A 237 -8.57 -3.80 0.83
C GLU A 237 -8.54 -2.33 0.42
N GLN A 238 -8.24 -1.40 1.33
CA GLN A 238 -8.11 0.03 1.01
C GLN A 238 -7.02 0.34 -0.03
N LEU A 239 -6.04 -0.54 -0.20
CA LEU A 239 -4.99 -0.38 -1.21
C LEU A 239 -5.36 -1.02 -2.55
N VAL A 240 -6.31 -1.97 -2.59
CA VAL A 240 -6.54 -2.88 -3.72
C VAL A 240 -7.95 -2.79 -4.32
N ASP A 241 -8.91 -2.21 -3.60
CA ASP A 241 -10.36 -2.37 -3.81
C ASP A 241 -10.85 -2.22 -5.28
N ASP A 242 -10.42 -1.19 -6.02
CA ASP A 242 -11.06 -0.88 -7.33
C ASP A 242 -10.46 -1.64 -8.52
N ILE A 243 -9.31 -2.30 -8.35
CA ILE A 243 -8.68 -3.08 -9.44
C ILE A 243 -9.44 -4.38 -9.67
N ALA A 244 -10.04 -4.92 -8.61
CA ALA A 244 -10.74 -6.19 -8.68
C ALA A 244 -12.09 -6.06 -9.42
N GLU A 245 -12.77 -4.91 -9.34
CA GLU A 245 -14.07 -4.73 -9.99
C GLU A 245 -13.97 -4.73 -11.53
N ASP A 246 -12.98 -4.03 -12.11
CA ASP A 246 -12.86 -3.92 -13.58
C ASP A 246 -12.45 -5.26 -14.24
N SER A 247 -11.60 -6.05 -13.58
CA SER A 247 -11.17 -7.37 -14.11
C SER A 247 -12.26 -8.44 -14.08
N SER A 248 -13.30 -8.27 -13.25
CA SER A 248 -14.41 -9.22 -13.13
C SER A 248 -15.51 -9.04 -14.19
N LEU A 249 -15.52 -7.90 -14.89
CA LEU A 249 -16.52 -7.57 -15.90
C LEU A 249 -16.15 -8.03 -17.32
N GLU A 250 -14.93 -8.54 -17.54
CA GLU A 250 -14.48 -9.05 -18.84
C GLU A 250 -14.72 -10.56 -19.06
N GLU A 251 -15.14 -11.33 -18.05
CA GLU A 251 -15.41 -12.77 -18.19
C GLU A 251 -16.87 -13.15 -18.55
N GLU A 252 -17.79 -12.18 -18.66
CA GLU A 252 -19.21 -12.44 -19.03
C GLU A 252 -19.70 -11.77 -20.33
N ALA A 253 -18.82 -11.55 -21.34
CA ALA A 253 -19.21 -11.04 -22.66
C ALA A 253 -18.95 -12.01 -23.83
#